data_AF-A0A1I8GQG9-F1
#
_entry.id   AF-A0A1I8GQG9-F1
#
_cell.length_a   1.000
_cell.length_b   1.000
_cell.length_c   1.000
_cell.angle_alpha   90.00
_cell.angle_beta   90.00
_cell.angle_gamma   90.00
#
_symmetry.space_group_name_H-M   'P 1'
#
loop_
_entity.id
_entity.type
_entity.pdbx_description
1 polymer ?
#
loop_
_entity_poly.entity_id
_entity_poly.type
_entity_poly.pdbx_seq_one_letter_code
_entity_poly.pdbx_strand_id
1 'polypeptide(L)'
;MQSANLSQMLEEDSGQLQALPSGSTSGGSGSGFPVLVAEAIRSAENRGKPCSVRLHRRGWASMVLGRSLYVWRGRQTVAVSGSVTSRPLPLICRELPLCVSDLAHRAELVDLLLTPTLTSSGVVVADSSSAAAVDSSAAIAGCLSASPGGLLYYWPSIGQPASYCEHQMQQLRGEQCSQLR
;
A
#
# COMPACT_ATOMS: atom_id res chain seq x y z
N MET A 1 8.53 23.90 -7.84
CA MET A 1 8.28 23.08 -9.04
C MET A 1 7.34 21.96 -8.64
N GLN A 2 6.16 21.94 -9.28
CA GLN A 2 5.09 20.93 -9.25
C GLN A 2 4.56 20.47 -7.88
N SER A 3 3.74 21.32 -7.25
CA SER A 3 2.62 20.83 -6.44
C SER A 3 1.54 20.28 -7.38
N ALA A 4 1.82 19.15 -8.03
CA ALA A 4 0.74 18.36 -8.59
C ALA A 4 -0.18 17.99 -7.42
N ASN A 5 -1.48 18.22 -7.59
CA ASN A 5 -2.48 17.99 -6.56
C ASN A 5 -2.32 16.54 -6.07
N LEU A 6 -1.85 16.34 -4.84
CA LEU A 6 -1.47 15.02 -4.33
C LEU A 6 -2.66 14.05 -4.44
N SER A 7 -3.87 14.57 -4.30
CA SER A 7 -5.11 13.86 -4.53
C SER A 7 -5.25 13.40 -5.99
N GLN A 8 -4.91 14.24 -6.98
CA GLN A 8 -4.92 13.86 -8.41
C GLN A 8 -3.88 12.79 -8.74
N MET A 9 -2.63 12.92 -8.26
CA MET A 9 -1.59 11.89 -8.48
C MET A 9 -2.00 10.55 -7.88
N LEU A 10 -2.60 10.59 -6.69
CA LEU A 10 -3.12 9.42 -6.02
C LEU A 10 -4.36 8.85 -6.69
N GLU A 11 -5.24 9.67 -7.25
CA GLU A 11 -6.41 9.23 -8.02
C GLU A 11 -6.00 8.59 -9.34
N GLU A 12 -4.95 9.09 -10.01
CA GLU A 12 -4.38 8.45 -11.20
C GLU A 12 -3.78 7.08 -10.87
N ASP A 13 -3.00 6.99 -9.80
CA ASP A 13 -2.35 5.73 -9.37
C ASP A 13 -3.40 4.75 -8.78
N SER A 14 -4.38 5.27 -8.04
CA SER A 14 -5.49 4.46 -7.48
C SER A 14 -6.55 4.10 -8.51
N GLY A 15 -6.63 4.84 -9.62
CA GLY A 15 -7.40 4.44 -10.78
C GLY A 15 -6.96 3.06 -11.27
N GLN A 16 -5.68 2.70 -11.13
CA GLN A 16 -5.19 1.35 -11.40
C GLN A 16 -5.64 0.31 -10.36
N LEU A 17 -5.87 0.71 -9.11
CA LEU A 17 -6.46 -0.17 -8.08
C LEU A 17 -7.97 -0.36 -8.24
N GLN A 18 -8.65 0.55 -8.97
CA GLN A 18 -10.09 0.48 -9.26
C GLN A 18 -10.39 -0.10 -10.66
N ALA A 19 -9.44 -0.08 -11.58
CA ALA A 19 -9.62 -0.51 -12.96
C ALA A 19 -9.62 -2.05 -13.09
N LEU A 20 -10.79 -2.65 -12.86
CA LEU A 20 -11.25 -3.81 -13.64
C LEU A 20 -12.14 -3.30 -14.79
N PRO A 21 -12.12 -3.95 -15.97
CA PRO A 21 -12.65 -3.36 -17.20
C PRO A 21 -14.17 -3.40 -17.18
N SER A 22 -14.81 -2.24 -17.07
CA SER A 22 -16.18 -2.05 -17.52
C SER A 22 -16.41 -0.58 -17.80
N GLY A 23 -16.53 -0.25 -19.09
CA GLY A 23 -17.35 0.84 -19.61
C GLY A 23 -17.07 2.24 -19.07
N SER A 24 -16.43 3.05 -19.90
CA SER A 24 -16.36 4.51 -19.84
C SER A 24 -17.58 5.17 -19.19
N THR A 25 -17.39 5.86 -18.07
CA THR A 25 -18.13 7.11 -17.80
C THR A 25 -17.40 7.92 -16.73
N SER A 26 -16.82 9.05 -17.15
CA SER A 26 -16.38 10.10 -16.26
C SER A 26 -17.61 10.73 -15.59
N GLY A 27 -17.72 10.63 -14.27
CA GLY A 27 -18.74 11.29 -13.47
C GLY A 27 -18.35 11.18 -12.01
N GLY A 28 -17.76 12.24 -11.47
CA GLY A 28 -16.95 12.16 -10.26
C GLY A 28 -17.68 11.98 -8.93
N SER A 29 -16.84 12.09 -7.89
CA SER A 29 -17.14 12.38 -6.48
C SER A 29 -17.20 11.18 -5.53
N GLY A 30 -16.23 11.18 -4.61
CA GLY A 30 -16.04 10.22 -3.54
C GLY A 30 -14.65 9.61 -3.64
N SER A 31 -13.66 10.25 -3.01
CA SER A 31 -12.29 9.77 -3.05
C SER A 31 -12.26 8.28 -2.66
N GLY A 32 -11.66 7.46 -3.53
CA GLY A 32 -11.71 6.00 -3.44
C GLY A 32 -10.97 5.39 -2.25
N PHE A 33 -10.43 6.23 -1.38
CA PHE A 33 -9.47 5.88 -0.34
C PHE A 33 -10.15 5.50 0.97
N PRO A 34 -9.47 4.71 1.82
CA PRO A 34 -9.82 4.63 3.23
C PRO A 34 -9.83 6.01 3.88
N VAL A 35 -10.75 6.25 4.82
CA VAL A 35 -10.88 7.53 5.55
C VAL A 35 -9.54 7.98 6.15
N LEU A 36 -8.78 7.06 6.74
CA LEU A 36 -7.46 7.33 7.31
C LEU A 36 -6.48 7.94 6.31
N VAL A 37 -6.49 7.44 5.06
CA VAL A 37 -5.62 7.95 3.99
C VAL A 37 -6.08 9.33 3.55
N ALA A 38 -7.40 9.53 3.38
CA ALA A 38 -7.96 10.83 3.01
C ALA A 38 -7.66 11.91 4.06
N GLU A 39 -7.78 11.58 5.36
CA GLU A 39 -7.45 12.49 6.45
C GLU A 39 -5.96 12.80 6.53
N ALA A 40 -5.10 11.79 6.30
CA ALA A 40 -3.67 11.96 6.26
C ALA A 40 -3.25 12.91 5.11
N ILE A 41 -3.81 12.75 3.91
CA ILE A 41 -3.54 13.64 2.76
C ILE A 41 -3.95 15.08 3.08
N ARG A 42 -5.17 15.29 3.58
CA ARG A 42 -5.64 16.63 3.95
C ARG A 42 -4.75 17.27 5.02
N SER A 43 -4.25 16.48 5.97
CA SER A 43 -3.30 16.93 6.98
C SER A 43 -1.92 17.26 6.39
N ALA A 44 -1.48 16.50 5.37
CA ALA A 44 -0.24 16.71 4.64
C ALA A 44 -0.24 18.05 3.90
N GLU A 45 -1.30 18.31 3.13
CA GLU A 45 -1.49 19.52 2.32
C GLU A 45 -1.43 20.76 3.21
N ASN A 46 -2.13 20.75 4.34
CA ASN A 46 -2.15 21.87 5.27
C ASN A 46 -0.81 22.10 5.99
N ARG A 47 0.03 21.07 6.13
CA ARG A 47 1.27 21.13 6.91
C ARG A 47 2.54 21.09 6.04
N GLY A 48 2.41 20.99 4.72
CA GLY A 48 3.54 20.89 3.79
C GLY A 48 4.42 19.65 4.02
N LYS A 49 3.86 18.55 4.53
CA LYS A 49 4.65 17.34 4.81
C LYS A 49 4.98 16.59 3.51
N PRO A 50 6.20 16.06 3.36
CA PRO A 50 6.53 15.22 2.21
C PRO A 50 5.67 13.96 2.24
N CYS A 51 5.06 13.66 1.10
CA CYS A 51 4.21 12.51 0.87
C CYS A 51 4.77 11.71 -0.31
N SER A 52 4.78 10.39 -0.19
CA SER A 52 5.12 9.48 -1.29
C SER A 52 4.24 8.24 -1.21
N VAL A 53 3.89 7.69 -2.36
CA VAL A 53 2.97 6.55 -2.46
C VAL A 53 3.58 5.52 -3.41
N ARG A 54 3.31 4.24 -3.11
CA ARG A 54 3.72 3.11 -3.95
C ARG A 54 2.60 2.09 -4.01
N LEU A 55 2.26 1.69 -5.24
CA LEU A 55 1.40 0.54 -5.49
C LEU A 55 2.20 -0.76 -5.35
N HIS A 56 1.56 -1.73 -4.72
CA HIS A 56 2.07 -3.07 -4.54
C HIS A 56 1.22 -4.07 -5.34
N ARG A 57 1.75 -5.29 -5.48
CA ARG A 57 1.03 -6.36 -6.17
C ARG A 57 -0.29 -6.69 -5.45
N ARG A 58 -1.24 -7.28 -6.19
CA ARG A 58 -2.51 -7.81 -5.65
C ARG A 58 -3.41 -6.77 -4.98
N GLY A 59 -3.36 -5.52 -5.46
CA GLY A 59 -4.28 -4.46 -5.03
C GLY A 59 -3.94 -3.80 -3.70
N TRP A 60 -2.70 -3.93 -3.24
CA TRP A 60 -2.21 -3.27 -2.04
C TRP A 60 -1.49 -1.97 -2.39
N ALA A 61 -1.48 -1.03 -1.46
CA ALA A 61 -0.74 0.21 -1.59
C ALA A 61 -0.16 0.66 -0.26
N SER A 62 0.93 1.41 -0.34
CA SER A 62 1.60 2.02 0.80
C SER A 62 1.81 3.51 0.55
N MET A 63 1.60 4.32 1.57
CA MET A 63 1.85 5.76 1.56
C MET A 63 2.69 6.13 2.76
N VAL A 64 3.77 6.87 2.53
CA VAL A 64 4.60 7.43 3.57
C VAL A 64 4.28 8.91 3.67
N LEU A 65 3.91 9.35 4.88
CA LEU A 65 3.65 10.74 5.19
C LEU A 65 4.42 11.16 6.45
N GLY A 66 5.52 11.88 6.26
CA GLY A 66 6.42 12.25 7.35
C GLY A 66 6.99 11.02 8.08
N ARG A 67 6.40 10.64 9.22
CA ARG A 67 6.81 9.49 10.05
C ARG A 67 5.71 8.43 10.21
N SER A 68 4.67 8.50 9.38
CA SER A 68 3.59 7.53 9.38
C SER A 68 3.59 6.78 8.05
N LEU A 69 3.55 5.46 8.12
CA LEU A 69 3.35 4.58 6.98
C LEU A 69 1.91 4.07 7.00
N TYR A 70 1.16 4.38 5.95
CA TYR A 70 -0.19 3.87 5.73
C TYR A 70 -0.14 2.72 4.75
N VAL A 71 -0.67 1.56 5.13
CA VAL A 71 -0.81 0.39 4.25
C VAL A 71 -2.30 0.08 4.12
N TRP A 72 -2.78 -0.01 2.89
CA TRP A 72 -4.17 -0.35 2.64
C TRP A 72 -4.36 -1.26 1.44
N ARG A 73 -5.52 -1.91 1.42
CA ARG A 73 -5.99 -2.69 0.29
C ARG A 73 -7.06 -1.91 -0.45
N GLY A 74 -6.94 -1.86 -1.78
CA GLY A 74 -7.95 -1.29 -2.67
C GLY A 74 -9.31 -1.97 -2.49
N ARG A 75 -10.38 -1.24 -2.83
CA ARG A 75 -11.73 -1.81 -2.84
C ARG A 75 -11.79 -2.93 -3.85
N GLN A 76 -12.18 -4.11 -3.38
CA GLN A 76 -12.41 -5.24 -4.26
C GLN A 76 -13.87 -5.66 -4.20
N THR A 77 -14.45 -5.77 -5.39
CA THR A 77 -15.75 -6.38 -5.62
C THR A 77 -15.51 -7.82 -6.05
N VAL A 78 -16.00 -8.77 -5.25
CA VAL A 78 -16.05 -10.17 -5.70
C VAL A 78 -17.34 -10.33 -6.50
N ALA A 79 -17.22 -10.50 -7.81
CA ALA A 79 -18.34 -10.93 -8.63
C ALA A 79 -18.60 -12.41 -8.33
N VAL A 80 -19.63 -12.70 -7.55
CA VAL A 80 -20.07 -14.09 -7.34
C VAL A 80 -20.79 -14.51 -8.60
N SER A 81 -20.20 -15.46 -9.35
CA SER A 81 -20.78 -16.00 -10.58
C SER A 81 -22.25 -16.40 -10.36
N GLY A 82 -23.16 -15.68 -11.02
CA GLY A 82 -24.61 -15.92 -10.96
C GLY A 82 -25.42 -14.96 -10.07
N SER A 83 -24.81 -14.02 -9.33
CA SER A 83 -25.54 -12.98 -8.59
C SER A 83 -25.01 -11.58 -8.88
N VAL A 84 -25.92 -10.64 -9.19
CA VAL A 84 -25.65 -9.21 -9.44
C VAL A 84 -25.20 -8.47 -8.17
N THR A 85 -25.17 -9.14 -7.01
CA THR A 85 -24.76 -8.52 -5.74
C THR A 85 -23.24 -8.56 -5.58
N SER A 86 -22.54 -7.54 -6.08
CA SER A 86 -21.15 -7.31 -5.69
C SER A 86 -21.09 -6.91 -4.22
N ARG A 87 -20.55 -7.77 -3.34
CA ARG A 87 -20.37 -7.41 -1.93
C ARG A 87 -19.02 -6.69 -1.76
N PRO A 88 -18.99 -5.45 -1.23
CA PRO A 88 -17.73 -4.76 -0.99
C PRO A 88 -16.96 -5.49 0.13
N LEU A 89 -15.72 -5.85 -0.14
CA LEU A 89 -14.81 -6.35 0.91
C LEU A 89 -14.48 -5.23 1.91
N PRO A 90 -14.23 -5.57 3.18
CA PRO A 90 -13.83 -4.58 4.17
C PRO A 90 -12.55 -3.89 3.74
N LEU A 91 -12.56 -2.56 3.75
CA LEU A 91 -11.37 -1.74 3.54
C LEU A 91 -10.38 -2.00 4.68
N ILE A 92 -9.26 -2.63 4.37
CA ILE A 92 -8.15 -2.76 5.31
C ILE A 92 -7.29 -1.53 5.14
N CYS A 93 -7.11 -0.78 6.22
CA CYS A 93 -6.17 0.32 6.30
C CYS A 93 -5.51 0.32 7.68
N ARG A 94 -4.20 0.44 7.70
CA ARG A 94 -3.38 0.43 8.91
C ARG A 94 -2.33 1.53 8.82
N GLU A 95 -2.16 2.23 9.94
CA GLU A 95 -1.06 3.16 10.14
C GLU A 95 0.02 2.45 10.97
N LEU A 96 1.26 2.51 10.50
CA LEU A 96 2.45 1.96 11.12
C LEU A 96 3.40 3.12 11.45
N PRO A 97 3.98 3.16 12.66
CA PRO A 97 4.91 4.22 13.04
C PRO A 97 6.26 4.00 12.36
N LEU A 98 6.80 5.01 11.67
CA LEU A 98 8.18 5.00 11.22
C LEU A 98 9.08 5.66 12.25
N CYS A 99 10.36 5.27 12.25
CA CYS A 99 11.34 5.85 13.15
C CYS A 99 11.61 7.32 12.86
N VAL A 100 12.21 7.97 13.85
CA VAL A 100 12.85 9.26 13.60
C VAL A 100 14.08 8.99 12.73
N SER A 101 14.17 9.72 11.63
CA SER A 101 15.34 9.77 10.77
C SER A 101 15.53 11.23 10.35
N ASP A 102 16.78 11.66 10.24
CA ASP A 102 17.10 13.00 9.74
C ASP A 102 16.82 13.11 8.23
N LEU A 103 16.69 11.97 7.55
CA LEU A 103 16.33 11.87 6.15
C LEU A 103 14.86 11.52 5.98
N ALA A 104 14.21 12.11 4.98
CA ALA A 104 12.80 11.87 4.71
C ALA A 104 12.56 10.44 4.23
N HIS A 105 11.72 9.70 4.94
CA HIS A 105 11.23 8.40 4.50
C HIS A 105 10.48 8.52 3.18
N ARG A 106 10.53 7.45 2.38
CA ARG A 106 9.79 7.38 1.11
C ARG A 106 9.18 6.02 0.86
N ALA A 107 8.09 5.97 0.10
CA ALA A 107 7.38 4.74 -0.23
C ALA A 107 8.19 3.77 -1.09
N GLU A 108 9.23 4.23 -1.79
CA GLU A 108 10.18 3.37 -2.52
C GLU A 108 11.02 2.50 -1.58
N LEU A 109 11.12 2.86 -0.31
CA LEU A 109 11.81 2.11 0.73
C LEU A 109 10.88 1.19 1.53
N VAL A 110 9.64 1.02 1.08
CA VAL A 110 8.64 0.15 1.70
C VAL A 110 8.35 -1.03 0.78
N ASP A 111 8.26 -2.22 1.36
CA ASP A 111 7.82 -3.45 0.70
C ASP A 111 6.83 -4.23 1.57
N LEU A 112 5.94 -4.98 0.92
CA LEU A 112 4.84 -5.71 1.57
C LEU A 112 5.02 -7.22 1.42
N LEU A 113 5.00 -7.91 2.56
CA LEU A 113 5.17 -9.35 2.62
C LEU A 113 3.80 -10.03 2.54
N LEU A 114 3.38 -10.28 1.30
CA LEU A 114 2.09 -10.89 0.98
C LEU A 114 2.17 -12.41 1.19
N THR A 115 1.27 -12.96 2.01
CA THR A 115 1.15 -14.43 2.14
C THR A 115 0.04 -14.91 1.21
N PRO A 116 0.26 -15.99 0.43
CA PRO A 116 -0.82 -16.62 -0.31
C PRO A 116 -1.84 -17.15 0.69
N THR A 117 -3.06 -16.64 0.60
CA THR A 117 -4.20 -17.16 1.37
C THR A 117 -4.63 -18.46 0.74
N LEU A 118 -4.45 -19.56 1.46
CA LEU A 118 -5.15 -20.81 1.15
C LEU A 118 -6.64 -20.54 1.38
N THR A 119 -7.38 -20.23 0.32
CA THR A 119 -8.84 -20.27 0.40
C THR A 119 -9.22 -21.70 0.79
N SER A 120 -10.21 -21.85 1.67
CA SER A 120 -10.63 -23.11 2.29
C SER A 120 -11.15 -24.19 1.32
N SER A 121 -10.93 -24.04 0.02
CA SER A 121 -11.25 -25.00 -1.04
C SER A 121 -10.04 -25.78 -1.57
N GLY A 122 -8.88 -25.73 -0.89
CA GLY A 122 -7.78 -26.68 -1.13
C GLY A 122 -7.05 -26.56 -2.48
N VAL A 123 -7.19 -25.43 -3.18
CA VAL A 123 -6.48 -25.20 -4.45
C VAL A 123 -5.26 -24.31 -4.19
N VAL A 124 -4.07 -24.93 -4.16
CA VAL A 124 -2.81 -24.24 -4.38
C VAL A 124 -2.63 -24.03 -5.87
N VAL A 125 -2.99 -22.84 -6.38
CA VAL A 125 -2.53 -22.40 -7.71
C VAL A 125 -1.12 -21.83 -7.56
N ALA A 126 -0.17 -22.74 -7.51
CA ALA A 126 1.22 -22.46 -7.80
C ALA A 126 1.54 -23.13 -9.13
N ASP A 127 1.21 -22.48 -10.24
CA ASP A 127 1.94 -22.69 -11.48
C ASP A 127 2.18 -21.40 -12.26
N SER A 128 3.40 -21.33 -12.73
CA SER A 128 3.98 -20.25 -13.51
C SER A 128 3.42 -20.32 -14.92
N SER A 129 2.55 -19.39 -15.37
CA SER A 129 2.47 -18.89 -16.77
C SER A 129 1.14 -18.26 -17.25
N SER A 130 0.08 -18.05 -16.45
CA SER A 130 -1.14 -17.37 -16.95
C SER A 130 -1.53 -16.10 -16.16
N ALA A 131 -1.50 -14.95 -16.84
CA ALA A 131 -1.41 -13.62 -16.25
C ALA A 131 -2.74 -12.90 -15.96
N ALA A 132 -3.91 -13.56 -15.96
CA ALA A 132 -5.19 -12.84 -16.00
C ALA A 132 -6.26 -13.26 -14.96
N ALA A 133 -6.01 -14.25 -14.10
CA ALA A 133 -6.90 -14.57 -12.98
C ALA A 133 -6.10 -14.53 -11.67
N VAL A 134 -5.53 -13.35 -11.39
CA VAL A 134 -4.64 -13.15 -10.24
C VAL A 134 -5.46 -13.26 -8.96
N ASP A 135 -5.19 -14.31 -8.20
CA ASP A 135 -5.84 -14.63 -6.93
C ASP A 135 -5.85 -13.40 -6.04
N SER A 136 -7.04 -12.83 -6.00
CA SER A 136 -7.44 -11.61 -5.36
C SER A 136 -7.68 -11.85 -3.87
N SER A 137 -6.97 -12.79 -3.25
CA SER A 137 -7.22 -13.14 -1.85
C SER A 137 -6.04 -12.85 -0.95
N ALA A 138 -4.83 -12.67 -1.48
CA ALA A 138 -3.61 -12.57 -0.67
C ALA A 138 -3.74 -11.58 0.50
N ALA A 139 -3.72 -12.14 1.70
CA ALA A 139 -3.63 -11.40 2.94
C ALA A 139 -2.19 -10.94 3.12
N ILE A 140 -2.01 -9.68 3.55
CA ILE A 140 -0.71 -9.27 4.06
C ILE A 140 -0.46 -10.02 5.36
N ALA A 141 0.67 -10.72 5.42
CA ALA A 141 1.23 -11.10 6.70
C ALA A 141 2.00 -9.92 7.24
N GLY A 142 3.06 -9.44 6.59
CA GLY A 142 3.96 -8.42 7.16
C GLY A 142 4.29 -7.23 6.25
N CYS A 143 5.11 -6.32 6.79
CA CYS A 143 5.61 -5.15 6.07
C CYS A 143 7.09 -4.93 6.42
N LEU A 144 7.87 -4.48 5.44
CA LEU A 144 9.27 -4.08 5.60
C LEU A 144 9.40 -2.61 5.18
N SER A 145 10.10 -1.80 5.97
CA SER A 145 10.46 -0.43 5.62
C SER A 145 11.93 -0.20 5.90
N ALA A 146 12.61 0.54 5.03
CA ALA A 146 13.96 1.04 5.25
C ALA A 146 13.94 2.55 5.47
N SER A 147 14.70 3.04 6.44
CA SER A 147 15.05 4.45 6.50
C SER A 147 16.15 4.74 5.46
N PRO A 148 16.22 5.94 4.90
CA PRO A 148 17.31 6.31 3.98
C PRO A 148 18.70 6.19 4.63
N GLY A 149 18.76 6.31 5.97
CA GLY A 149 19.98 6.17 6.77
C GLY A 149 20.38 4.73 7.10
N GLY A 150 19.67 3.72 6.58
CA GLY A 150 20.05 2.31 6.71
C GLY A 150 19.45 1.58 7.91
N LEU A 151 18.38 2.09 8.51
CA LEU A 151 17.65 1.39 9.58
C LEU A 151 16.44 0.66 8.98
N LEU A 152 16.38 -0.65 9.13
CA LEU A 152 15.27 -1.49 8.67
C LEU A 152 14.25 -1.70 9.78
N TYR A 153 12.97 -1.69 9.40
CA TYR A 153 11.82 -2.00 10.23
C TYR A 153 11.03 -3.14 9.60
N TYR A 154 10.85 -4.21 10.35
CA TYR A 154 10.02 -5.33 9.95
C TYR A 154 8.84 -5.47 10.90
N TRP A 155 7.63 -5.35 10.36
CA TRP A 155 6.38 -5.71 11.02
C TRP A 155 5.99 -7.12 10.60
N PRO A 156 6.00 -8.11 11.51
CA PRO A 156 5.50 -9.46 11.20
C PRO A 156 4.01 -9.46 10.89
N SER A 157 3.26 -8.51 11.48
CA SER A 157 1.86 -8.26 11.18
C SER A 157 1.49 -6.79 11.13
N ILE A 158 0.93 -6.32 10.01
CA ILE A 158 0.36 -4.96 9.92
C ILE A 158 -0.87 -4.79 10.84
N GLY A 159 -1.45 -5.88 11.32
CA GLY A 159 -2.52 -5.86 12.32
C GLY A 159 -2.04 -5.50 13.73
N GLN A 160 -0.73 -5.55 13.97
CA GLN A 160 -0.10 -5.23 15.25
C GLN A 160 1.00 -4.18 15.02
N PRO A 161 0.66 -2.89 14.87
CA PRO A 161 1.63 -1.83 14.54
C PRO A 161 2.77 -1.68 15.55
N ALA A 162 2.54 -2.07 16.80
CA ALA A 162 3.53 -2.06 17.88
C ALA A 162 4.47 -3.28 17.86
N SER A 163 4.15 -4.31 17.09
CA SER A 163 4.99 -5.49 16.91
C SER A 163 5.89 -5.26 15.70
N TYR A 164 7.11 -4.80 15.95
CA TYR A 164 8.15 -4.67 14.93
C TYR A 164 9.50 -5.07 15.49
N CYS A 165 10.42 -5.44 14.61
CA CYS A 165 11.84 -5.47 14.92
C CYS A 165 12.58 -4.44 14.07
N GLU A 166 13.63 -3.89 14.64
CA GLU A 166 14.53 -2.97 13.95
C GLU A 166 15.88 -3.62 13.72
N HIS A 167 16.50 -3.30 12.59
CA HIS A 167 17.82 -3.81 12.25
C HIS A 167 18.64 -2.73 11.54
N GLN A 168 19.80 -2.40 12.10
CA GLN A 168 20.72 -1.44 11.50
C GLN A 168 21.55 -2.15 10.40
N MET A 169 21.43 -1.67 9.17
CA MET A 169 22.30 -2.11 8.07
C MET A 169 23.71 -1.55 8.27
N GLN A 170 24.72 -2.34 7.87
CA GLN A 170 26.12 -1.91 7.93
C GLN A 170 26.37 -0.64 7.11
N GLN A 171 27.34 0.16 7.56
CA GLN A 171 27.63 1.53 7.12
C GLN A 171 27.43 1.76 5.62
N LEU A 172 26.45 2.58 5.29
CA LEU A 172 26.22 3.07 3.94
C LEU A 172 27.35 3.98 3.40
N ARG A 173 28.48 4.15 4.09
CA ARG A 173 29.65 4.97 3.67
C ARG A 173 29.30 6.39 3.14
N GLY A 174 28.19 6.97 3.59
CA GLY A 174 27.70 8.29 3.14
C GLY A 174 26.64 8.23 2.02
N GLU A 175 26.35 7.05 1.48
CA GLU A 175 25.26 6.81 0.54
C GLU A 175 23.92 6.66 1.27
N GLN A 176 22.82 6.83 0.54
CA GLN A 176 21.45 6.68 1.07
C GLN A 176 20.77 5.49 0.40
N CYS A 177 19.94 4.77 1.16
CA CYS A 177 19.06 3.77 0.56
C CYS A 177 18.05 4.47 -0.35
N SER A 178 18.01 4.07 -1.63
CA SER A 178 17.12 4.67 -2.63
C SER A 178 15.89 3.81 -2.93
N GLN A 179 16.00 2.48 -2.87
CA GLN A 179 14.90 1.55 -3.16
C GLN A 179 15.01 0.24 -2.36
N LEU A 180 13.84 -0.32 -2.00
CA LEU A 180 13.66 -1.67 -1.48
C LEU A 180 12.96 -2.52 -2.57
N ARG A 181 13.56 -3.67 -2.91
CA ARG A 181 13.18 -4.54 -4.04
C ARG A 181 13.09 -6.00 -3.62
#